data_AF-A0A7C2SVS7-F1
#
_entry.id   AF-A0A7C2SVS7-F1
#
_cell.length_a   1.000
_cell.length_b   1.000
_cell.length_c   1.000
_cell.angle_alpha   90.00
_cell.angle_beta   90.00
_cell.angle_gamma   90.00
#
_symmetry.space_group_name_H-M   'P 1'
#
loop_
_entity.id
_entity.type
_entity.pdbx_description
1 polymer ?
#
loop_
_entity_poly.entity_id
_entity_poly.type
_entity_poly.pdbx_seq_one_letter_code
_entity_poly.pdbx_strand_id
1 'polypeptide(L)'
;EYIFMQMLPAAIITALRDSDRIGYQPPFFGTWTSTDPDFFTMGKGLIRNRLRIQFPGALPGDKSEGMNLMRELWKRYETVKDFDASYWEGVAVAMIMERALIRAHEQSGEITRETINAALESFENEDFGGLLPDVTYGPDDHEGSFTARIVQVNEDGSFQPLTPFFVPGEDTLEITR
;
A
#
# COMPACT_ATOMS: atom_id res chain seq x y z
N GLU A 1 -21.56 -10.62 -9.27
CA GLU A 1 -21.72 -9.23 -8.77
C GLU A 1 -20.64 -8.96 -7.75
N TYR A 2 -20.21 -7.71 -7.62
CA TYR A 2 -19.22 -7.27 -6.64
C TYR A 2 -19.55 -5.86 -6.17
N ILE A 3 -18.99 -5.45 -5.04
CA ILE A 3 -19.01 -4.05 -4.59
C ILE A 3 -17.57 -3.54 -4.67
N PHE A 4 -17.36 -2.42 -5.36
CA PHE A 4 -16.10 -1.67 -5.29
C PHE A 4 -16.31 -0.43 -4.42
N MET A 5 -15.40 -0.18 -3.48
CA MET A 5 -15.51 0.87 -2.47
C MET A 5 -14.21 1.64 -2.34
N GLN A 6 -14.28 2.96 -2.47
CA GLN A 6 -13.22 3.88 -2.06
C GLN A 6 -13.65 4.56 -0.76
N MET A 7 -13.41 3.91 0.38
CA MET A 7 -13.88 4.40 1.67
C MET A 7 -12.88 4.07 2.79
N LEU A 8 -12.99 4.81 3.89
CA LEU A 8 -12.23 4.54 5.11
C LEU A 8 -12.84 3.39 5.94
N PRO A 9 -12.03 2.78 6.84
CA PRO A 9 -12.38 1.57 7.59
C PRO A 9 -13.78 1.54 8.21
N ALA A 10 -14.19 2.59 8.92
CA ALA A 10 -15.49 2.64 9.60
C ALA A 10 -16.70 2.49 8.65
N ALA A 11 -16.62 3.09 7.46
CA ALA A 11 -17.67 2.99 6.45
C ALA A 11 -17.70 1.58 5.83
N ILE A 12 -16.54 0.95 5.65
CA ILE A 12 -16.44 -0.43 5.16
C ILE A 12 -17.07 -1.39 6.17
N ILE A 13 -16.74 -1.25 7.46
CA ILE A 13 -17.36 -2.06 8.53
C ILE A 13 -18.88 -1.91 8.54
N THR A 14 -19.38 -0.69 8.32
CA THR A 14 -20.82 -0.45 8.21
C THR A 14 -21.42 -1.18 7.01
N ALA A 15 -20.78 -1.09 5.83
CA ALA A 15 -21.23 -1.79 4.63
C ALA A 15 -21.24 -3.33 4.80
N LEU A 16 -20.21 -3.90 5.42
CA LEU A 16 -20.14 -5.35 5.70
C LEU A 16 -21.28 -5.79 6.64
N ARG A 17 -21.54 -5.00 7.68
CA ARG A 17 -22.61 -5.26 8.66
C ARG A 17 -24.00 -5.16 8.03
N ASP A 18 -24.25 -4.13 7.23
CA ASP A 18 -25.54 -3.93 6.59
C ASP A 18 -25.81 -4.99 5.51
N SER A 19 -24.77 -5.44 4.82
CA SER A 19 -24.87 -6.56 3.88
C SER A 19 -25.26 -7.87 4.59
N ASP A 20 -24.72 -8.14 5.78
CA ASP A 20 -25.14 -9.27 6.61
C ASP A 20 -26.63 -9.16 7.02
N ARG A 21 -27.12 -7.97 7.37
CA ARG A 21 -28.53 -7.75 7.78
C ARG A 21 -29.53 -8.11 6.69
N ILE A 22 -29.17 -7.90 5.43
CA ILE A 22 -30.03 -8.18 4.27
C ILE A 22 -29.71 -9.52 3.60
N GLY A 23 -28.78 -10.31 4.14
CA GLY A 23 -28.36 -11.58 3.56
C GLY A 23 -27.59 -11.45 2.24
N TYR A 24 -27.02 -10.28 1.95
CA TYR A 24 -26.24 -10.02 0.74
C TYR A 24 -24.75 -10.28 1.00
N GLN A 25 -24.14 -11.16 0.20
CA GLN A 25 -22.77 -11.66 0.44
C GLN A 25 -21.88 -11.56 -0.81
N PRO A 26 -21.77 -10.39 -1.47
CA PRO A 26 -20.85 -10.24 -2.60
C PRO A 26 -19.39 -10.19 -2.11
N PRO A 27 -18.42 -10.38 -3.00
CA PRO A 27 -17.07 -9.92 -2.76
C PRO A 27 -17.00 -8.39 -2.75
N PHE A 28 -16.20 -7.86 -1.84
CA PHE A 28 -15.90 -6.44 -1.70
C PHE A 28 -14.48 -6.17 -2.17
N PHE A 29 -14.33 -5.11 -2.95
CA PHE A 29 -13.05 -4.60 -3.43
C PHE A 29 -12.86 -3.18 -2.91
N GLY A 30 -11.64 -2.85 -2.48
CA GLY A 30 -11.26 -1.48 -2.14
C GLY A 30 -9.78 -1.23 -2.40
N THR A 31 -9.25 -0.16 -1.82
CA THR A 31 -7.81 0.17 -1.80
C THR A 31 -7.21 -0.12 -0.44
N TRP A 32 -5.88 -0.07 -0.29
CA TRP A 32 -5.20 -0.30 1.00
C TRP A 32 -5.64 0.61 2.14
N THR A 33 -6.09 1.83 1.81
CA THR A 33 -6.72 2.77 2.76
C THR A 33 -8.04 2.26 3.35
N SER A 34 -8.54 1.10 2.90
CA SER A 34 -9.66 0.36 3.47
C SER A 34 -9.35 -0.25 4.84
N THR A 35 -8.07 -0.34 5.19
CA THR A 35 -7.59 -0.95 6.43
C THR A 35 -6.78 0.05 7.25
N ASP A 36 -6.87 -0.06 8.57
CA ASP A 36 -6.06 0.65 9.56
C ASP A 36 -5.86 -0.29 10.78
N PRO A 37 -5.12 0.11 11.84
CA PRO A 37 -4.89 -0.76 12.99
C PRO A 37 -6.18 -1.17 13.72
N ASP A 38 -7.21 -0.32 13.72
CA ASP A 38 -8.47 -0.55 14.43
C ASP A 38 -9.46 -1.38 13.60
N PHE A 39 -9.28 -1.44 12.28
CA PHE A 39 -10.16 -2.13 11.32
C PHE A 39 -10.41 -3.58 11.70
N PHE A 40 -9.36 -4.32 12.06
CA PHE A 40 -9.49 -5.74 12.44
C PHE A 40 -10.22 -5.93 13.76
N THR A 41 -10.05 -5.00 14.70
CA THR A 41 -10.77 -5.02 15.98
C THR A 41 -12.26 -4.72 15.76
N MET A 42 -12.58 -3.68 14.99
CA MET A 42 -13.97 -3.29 14.70
C MET A 42 -14.69 -4.25 13.75
N GLY A 43 -13.95 -4.86 12.84
CA GLY A 43 -14.44 -5.74 11.80
C GLY A 43 -14.55 -7.19 12.19
N LYS A 44 -14.26 -7.53 13.46
CA LYS A 44 -14.25 -8.90 13.93
C LYS A 44 -15.56 -9.64 13.64
N GLY A 45 -15.48 -10.74 12.89
CA GLY A 45 -16.61 -11.55 12.43
C GLY A 45 -17.35 -11.00 11.21
N LEU A 46 -16.97 -9.83 10.73
CA LEU A 46 -17.51 -9.17 9.54
C LEU A 46 -16.57 -9.30 8.34
N ILE A 47 -15.24 -9.21 8.52
CA ILE A 47 -14.28 -9.23 7.39
C ILE A 47 -14.31 -10.58 6.66
N ARG A 48 -14.28 -11.68 7.41
CA ARG A 48 -14.25 -13.07 6.94
C ARG A 48 -13.20 -13.24 5.83
N ASN A 49 -13.63 -13.63 4.65
CA ASN A 49 -12.81 -13.76 3.44
C ASN A 49 -13.40 -12.92 2.28
N ARG A 50 -14.09 -11.82 2.60
CA ARG A 50 -14.89 -11.09 1.60
C ARG A 50 -14.31 -9.75 1.15
N LEU A 51 -13.27 -9.23 1.83
CA LEU A 51 -12.58 -8.00 1.42
C LEU A 51 -11.30 -8.32 0.65
N ARG A 52 -11.17 -7.73 -0.53
CA ARG A 52 -9.96 -7.69 -1.33
C ARG A 52 -9.57 -6.25 -1.56
N ILE A 53 -8.29 -5.94 -1.56
CA ILE A 53 -7.79 -4.60 -1.80
C ILE A 53 -6.82 -4.59 -2.97
N GLN A 54 -6.82 -3.51 -3.74
CA GLN A 54 -5.67 -3.14 -4.54
C GLN A 54 -4.60 -2.55 -3.61
N PHE A 55 -3.38 -3.05 -3.70
CA PHE A 55 -2.27 -2.63 -2.86
C PHE A 55 -0.99 -2.43 -3.68
N PRO A 56 -0.39 -1.22 -3.68
CA PRO A 56 0.83 -0.90 -4.41
C PRO A 56 2.08 -1.06 -3.52
N GLY A 57 2.17 -2.16 -2.78
CA GLY A 57 3.20 -2.32 -1.76
C GLY A 57 3.54 -3.75 -1.42
N ALA A 58 4.67 -3.92 -0.73
CA ALA A 58 5.12 -5.18 -0.17
C ALA A 58 4.33 -5.58 1.07
N LEU A 59 4.15 -6.88 1.23
CA LEU A 59 3.40 -7.52 2.31
C LEU A 59 4.36 -8.26 3.24
N PRO A 60 3.94 -8.61 4.48
CA PRO A 60 4.80 -9.28 5.45
C PRO A 60 5.46 -10.58 4.96
N GLY A 61 4.81 -11.30 4.06
CA GLY A 61 5.34 -12.53 3.46
C GLY A 61 6.38 -12.31 2.36
N ASP A 62 6.53 -11.08 1.85
CA ASP A 62 7.49 -10.78 0.80
C ASP A 62 8.92 -10.75 1.33
N LYS A 63 9.83 -11.31 0.52
CA LYS A 63 11.26 -11.35 0.80
C LYS A 63 11.93 -10.18 0.10
N SER A 64 11.72 -8.98 0.63
CA SER A 64 12.33 -7.74 0.10
C SER A 64 13.12 -7.00 1.19
N GLU A 65 14.10 -6.21 0.77
CA GLU A 65 14.89 -5.36 1.68
C GLU A 65 14.02 -4.29 2.34
N GLY A 66 13.02 -3.79 1.61
CA GLY A 66 11.97 -2.93 2.15
C GLY A 66 11.25 -3.56 3.34
N MET A 67 10.89 -4.84 3.24
CA MET A 67 10.27 -5.55 4.37
C MET A 67 11.26 -5.87 5.50
N ASN A 68 12.57 -5.99 5.23
CA ASN A 68 13.58 -6.05 6.28
C ASN A 68 13.61 -4.74 7.07
N LEU A 69 13.62 -3.60 6.39
CA LEU A 69 13.56 -2.27 7.00
C LEU A 69 12.29 -2.14 7.85
N MET A 70 11.12 -2.50 7.33
CA MET A 70 9.86 -2.47 8.09
C MET A 70 9.96 -3.24 9.41
N ARG A 71 10.51 -4.47 9.38
CA ARG A 71 10.74 -5.28 10.59
C ARG A 71 11.69 -4.61 11.57
N GLU A 72 12.74 -3.95 11.09
CA GLU A 72 13.66 -3.18 11.93
C GLU A 72 12.94 -2.00 12.60
N LEU A 73 12.17 -1.23 11.84
CA LEU A 73 11.42 -0.07 12.36
C LEU A 73 10.39 -0.49 13.40
N TRP A 74 9.64 -1.57 13.16
CA TRP A 74 8.70 -2.12 14.14
C TRP A 74 9.39 -2.50 15.45
N LYS A 75 10.51 -3.22 15.36
CA LYS A 75 11.30 -3.60 16.54
C LYS A 75 11.89 -2.41 17.27
N ARG A 76 12.30 -1.36 16.55
CA ARG A 76 12.95 -0.19 17.12
C ARG A 76 11.95 0.75 17.81
N TYR A 77 10.80 0.97 17.20
CA TYR A 77 9.85 1.99 17.65
C TYR A 77 8.65 1.44 18.40
N GLU A 78 8.28 0.17 18.18
CA GLU A 78 7.17 -0.52 18.86
C GLU A 78 5.83 0.23 18.81
N THR A 79 5.64 1.09 17.80
CA THR A 79 4.43 1.90 17.61
C THR A 79 3.28 1.13 16.98
N VAL A 80 3.59 0.05 16.26
CA VAL A 80 2.64 -0.93 15.73
C VAL A 80 3.09 -2.33 16.15
N LYS A 81 2.14 -3.23 16.38
CA LYS A 81 2.43 -4.62 16.80
C LYS A 81 2.70 -5.55 15.62
N ASP A 82 1.99 -5.31 14.53
CA ASP A 82 2.00 -6.12 13.31
C ASP A 82 1.97 -5.17 12.10
N PHE A 83 1.90 -5.74 10.90
CA PHE A 83 1.80 -4.96 9.68
C PHE A 83 0.54 -4.10 9.67
N ASP A 84 0.74 -2.83 9.34
CA ASP A 84 -0.31 -1.84 9.16
C ASP A 84 -0.06 -1.09 7.85
N ALA A 85 -1.10 -0.97 7.03
CA ALA A 85 -0.99 -0.35 5.71
C ALA A 85 -0.69 1.16 5.82
N SER A 86 -1.18 1.84 6.86
CA SER A 86 -0.90 3.27 7.07
C SER A 86 0.55 3.50 7.51
N TYR A 87 1.08 2.60 8.35
CA TYR A 87 2.48 2.60 8.74
C TYR A 87 3.40 2.35 7.54
N TRP A 88 3.05 1.36 6.70
CA TRP A 88 3.75 1.11 5.44
C TRP A 88 3.77 2.34 4.53
N GLU A 89 2.62 3.00 4.36
CA GLU A 89 2.49 4.20 3.53
C GLU A 89 3.39 5.34 4.05
N GLY A 90 3.38 5.56 5.37
CA GLY A 90 4.25 6.56 6.00
C GLY A 90 5.73 6.29 5.79
N VAL A 91 6.17 5.04 5.89
CA VAL A 91 7.57 4.64 5.64
C VAL A 91 7.92 4.81 4.16
N ALA A 92 7.06 4.37 3.24
CA ALA A 92 7.30 4.48 1.80
C ALA A 92 7.45 5.96 1.37
N VAL A 93 6.55 6.83 1.80
CA VAL A 93 6.63 8.27 1.51
C VAL A 93 7.89 8.89 2.13
N ALA A 94 8.24 8.50 3.36
CA ALA A 94 9.47 9.00 4.00
C ALA A 94 10.74 8.57 3.24
N MET A 95 10.80 7.34 2.73
CA MET A 95 11.93 6.86 1.93
C MET A 95 12.09 7.64 0.62
N ILE A 96 11.00 7.90 -0.09
CA ILE A 96 11.01 8.72 -1.32
C ILE A 96 11.55 10.12 -1.01
N MET A 97 11.03 10.77 0.03
CA MET A 97 11.44 12.11 0.40
C MET A 97 12.89 12.15 0.91
N GLU A 98 13.33 11.18 1.69
CA GLU A 98 14.72 11.05 2.12
C GLU A 98 15.68 10.99 0.92
N ARG A 99 15.38 10.11 -0.05
CA ARG A 99 16.19 9.96 -1.27
C ARG A 99 16.25 11.27 -2.06
N ALA A 100 15.12 11.97 -2.18
CA ALA A 100 15.06 13.25 -2.87
C ALA A 100 15.88 14.33 -2.15
N LEU A 101 15.83 14.39 -0.81
CA LEU A 101 16.62 15.33 -0.02
C LEU A 101 18.13 15.09 -0.15
N ILE A 102 18.54 13.82 -0.09
CA ILE A 102 19.94 13.42 -0.29
C ILE A 102 20.39 13.85 -1.70
N ARG A 103 19.63 13.50 -2.73
CA ARG A 103 19.95 13.80 -4.13
C ARG A 103 19.96 15.31 -4.41
N ALA A 104 19.03 16.07 -3.86
CA ALA A 104 19.00 17.54 -3.95
C ALA A 104 20.29 18.14 -3.38
N HIS A 105 20.74 17.66 -2.22
CA HIS A 105 21.99 18.10 -1.61
C HIS A 105 23.22 17.69 -2.45
N GLU A 106 23.27 16.46 -2.97
CA GLU A 106 24.37 15.99 -3.81
C GLU A 106 24.50 16.77 -5.14
N GLN A 107 23.37 17.13 -5.75
CA GLN A 107 23.34 17.81 -7.05
C GLN A 107 23.60 19.32 -6.95
N SER A 108 23.09 19.97 -5.91
CA SER A 108 23.06 21.44 -5.81
C SER A 108 23.79 22.02 -4.60
N GLY A 109 24.10 21.20 -3.59
CA GLY A 109 24.61 21.64 -2.29
C GLY A 109 23.54 22.25 -1.38
N GLU A 110 22.32 22.51 -1.88
CA GLU A 110 21.24 23.18 -1.16
C GLU A 110 19.97 22.30 -1.09
N ILE A 111 19.23 22.46 0.00
CA ILE A 111 17.93 21.80 0.19
C ILE A 111 16.86 22.90 0.17
N THR A 112 16.29 23.14 -0.99
CA THR A 112 15.18 24.07 -1.22
C THR A 112 14.03 23.33 -1.90
N ARG A 113 12.87 23.98 -2.04
CA ARG A 113 11.74 23.42 -2.77
C ARG A 113 12.14 23.06 -4.20
N GLU A 114 12.87 23.95 -4.86
CA GLU A 114 13.26 23.83 -6.26
C GLU A 114 14.24 22.67 -6.44
N THR A 115 15.22 22.52 -5.53
CA THR A 115 16.21 21.43 -5.61
C THR A 115 15.60 20.08 -5.26
N ILE A 116 14.64 20.02 -4.34
CA ILE A 116 13.89 18.80 -4.03
C ILE A 116 13.01 18.37 -5.21
N ASN A 117 12.29 19.31 -5.85
CA ASN A 117 11.46 18.98 -7.02
C ASN A 117 12.33 18.46 -8.17
N ALA A 118 13.45 19.13 -8.45
CA ALA A 118 14.39 18.66 -9.48
C ALA A 118 14.97 17.27 -9.15
N ALA A 119 15.22 16.98 -7.87
CA ALA A 119 15.67 15.67 -7.42
C ALA A 119 14.59 14.60 -7.59
N LEU A 120 13.33 14.88 -7.23
CA LEU A 120 12.19 13.98 -7.44
C LEU A 120 12.01 13.69 -8.93
N GLU A 121 11.95 14.71 -9.78
CA GLU A 121 11.81 14.59 -11.24
C GLU A 121 13.01 13.90 -11.93
N SER A 122 14.09 13.64 -11.20
CA SER A 122 15.21 12.83 -11.66
C SER A 122 15.09 11.34 -11.33
N PHE A 123 14.01 10.92 -10.67
CA PHE A 123 13.76 9.52 -10.36
C PHE A 123 13.35 8.80 -11.64
N GLU A 124 14.14 7.80 -12.02
CA GLU A 124 13.88 6.92 -13.16
C GLU A 124 14.07 5.48 -12.70
N ASN A 125 12.96 4.75 -12.53
CA ASN A 125 12.93 3.42 -11.92
C ASN A 125 13.71 3.35 -10.60
N GLU A 126 13.49 4.32 -9.71
CA GLU A 126 14.17 4.39 -8.42
C GLU A 126 13.68 3.24 -7.52
N ASP A 127 14.60 2.33 -7.17
CA ASP A 127 14.32 1.18 -6.31
C ASP A 127 14.40 1.55 -4.82
N PHE A 128 13.33 1.18 -4.10
CA PHE A 128 13.17 1.35 -2.66
C PHE A 128 13.20 0.02 -1.92
N GLY A 129 14.04 -0.90 -2.39
CA GLY A 129 14.22 -2.24 -1.83
C GLY A 129 12.99 -3.13 -2.01
N GLY A 130 12.17 -2.84 -3.03
CA GLY A 130 10.88 -3.50 -3.26
C GLY A 130 9.89 -3.36 -2.09
N LEU A 131 9.92 -2.26 -1.33
CA LEU A 131 8.84 -1.92 -0.37
C LEU A 131 7.56 -1.46 -1.08
N LEU A 132 7.77 -0.76 -2.20
CA LEU A 132 6.80 -0.27 -3.17
C LEU A 132 7.39 -0.55 -4.57
N PRO A 133 6.58 -0.54 -5.64
CA PRO A 133 7.11 -0.55 -7.00
C PRO A 133 8.10 0.58 -7.24
N ASP A 134 9.01 0.38 -8.18
CA ASP A 134 10.00 1.39 -8.56
C ASP A 134 9.31 2.70 -8.96
N VAL A 135 9.92 3.81 -8.55
CA VAL A 135 9.32 5.15 -8.70
C VAL A 135 9.98 5.90 -9.84
N THR A 136 9.16 6.43 -10.73
CA THR A 136 9.55 7.36 -11.78
C THR A 136 8.71 8.63 -11.67
N TYR A 137 9.37 9.78 -11.66
CA TYR A 137 8.70 11.07 -11.79
C TYR A 137 9.30 11.81 -12.97
N GLY A 138 8.47 12.54 -13.69
CA GLY A 138 8.87 13.44 -14.77
C GLY A 138 8.29 14.84 -14.57
N PRO A 139 8.66 15.82 -15.41
CA PRO A 139 8.17 17.20 -15.26
C PRO A 139 6.65 17.33 -15.44
N ASP A 140 6.03 16.42 -16.19
CA ASP A 140 4.59 16.43 -16.51
C ASP A 140 3.82 15.24 -15.89
N ASP A 141 4.51 14.32 -15.21
CA ASP A 141 3.92 13.12 -14.60
C ASP A 141 4.54 12.84 -13.22
N HIS A 142 3.71 12.98 -12.18
CA HIS A 142 4.09 12.81 -10.78
C HIS A 142 3.36 11.63 -10.12
N GLU A 143 2.85 10.67 -10.88
CA GLU A 143 2.16 9.49 -10.32
C GLU A 143 3.11 8.55 -9.58
N GLY A 144 4.38 8.47 -10.00
CA GLY A 144 5.42 7.67 -9.37
C GLY A 144 5.42 6.22 -9.84
N SER A 145 4.30 5.52 -9.72
CA SER A 145 4.12 4.18 -10.26
C SER A 145 2.66 3.88 -10.53
N PHE A 146 2.40 3.16 -11.63
CA PHE A 146 1.06 2.68 -12.00
C PHE A 146 0.91 1.17 -11.84
N THR A 147 1.64 0.58 -10.89
CA THR A 147 1.68 -0.87 -10.65
C THR A 147 1.07 -1.22 -9.30
N ALA A 148 0.22 -2.26 -9.26
CA ALA A 148 -0.37 -2.74 -8.02
C ALA A 148 -0.66 -4.25 -8.06
N ARG A 149 -1.14 -4.82 -6.97
CA ARG A 149 -1.64 -6.21 -6.91
C ARG A 149 -2.95 -6.30 -6.15
N ILE A 150 -3.71 -7.37 -6.39
CA ILE A 150 -4.91 -7.68 -5.59
C ILE A 150 -4.50 -8.52 -4.39
N VAL A 151 -4.97 -8.14 -3.22
CA VAL A 151 -4.64 -8.76 -1.94
C VAL A 151 -5.92 -9.14 -1.21
N GLN A 152 -6.00 -10.38 -0.72
CA GLN A 152 -7.03 -10.81 0.23
C GLN A 152 -6.69 -10.27 1.62
N VAL A 153 -7.65 -9.60 2.25
CA VAL A 153 -7.58 -9.22 3.66
C VAL A 153 -8.27 -10.30 4.48
N ASN A 154 -7.54 -10.93 5.39
CA ASN A 154 -8.06 -12.00 6.25
C ASN A 154 -8.48 -11.46 7.61
N GLU A 155 -9.46 -12.13 8.22
CA GLU A 155 -9.99 -11.82 9.55
C GLU A 155 -8.92 -11.79 10.66
N ASP A 156 -7.83 -12.55 10.50
CA ASP A 156 -6.73 -12.64 11.46
C ASP A 156 -5.70 -11.52 11.36
N GLY A 157 -5.92 -10.52 10.50
CA GLY A 157 -4.97 -9.44 10.25
C GLY A 157 -3.95 -9.74 9.15
N SER A 158 -3.94 -10.96 8.61
CA SER A 158 -3.00 -11.32 7.54
C SER A 158 -3.47 -10.81 6.18
N PHE A 159 -2.49 -10.58 5.31
CA PHE A 159 -2.67 -10.14 3.94
C PHE A 159 -2.08 -11.17 3.01
N GLN A 160 -2.87 -11.68 2.07
CA GLN A 160 -2.43 -12.69 1.12
C GLN A 160 -2.52 -12.15 -0.32
N PRO A 161 -1.42 -12.10 -1.08
CA PRO A 161 -1.48 -11.69 -2.48
C PRO A 161 -2.29 -12.71 -3.28
N LEU A 162 -3.25 -12.23 -4.07
CA LEU A 162 -4.06 -13.03 -5.01
C LEU A 162 -3.54 -12.92 -6.44
N THR A 163 -2.69 -11.93 -6.73
CA THR A 163 -2.08 -11.71 -8.04
C THR A 163 -0.61 -11.32 -7.84
N PRO A 164 0.25 -11.48 -8.86
CA PRO A 164 1.47 -10.70 -8.94
C PRO A 164 1.14 -9.20 -9.07
N PHE A 165 2.19 -8.37 -9.05
CA PHE A 165 2.08 -6.98 -9.47
C PHE A 165 1.75 -6.90 -10.96
N PHE A 166 0.89 -5.94 -11.33
CA PHE A 166 0.42 -5.71 -12.69
C PHE A 166 0.11 -4.23 -12.91
N VAL A 167 0.16 -3.81 -14.18
CA VAL A 167 -0.26 -2.50 -14.67
C VAL A 167 -1.72 -2.59 -15.17
N PRO A 168 -2.68 -1.90 -14.53
CA PRO A 168 -4.08 -1.95 -14.93
C PRO A 168 -4.29 -1.49 -16.39
N GLY A 169 -4.93 -2.33 -17.21
CA GLY A 169 -5.25 -2.02 -18.60
C GLY A 169 -4.17 -2.41 -19.61
N GLU A 170 -2.96 -2.77 -19.15
CA GLU A 170 -1.87 -3.25 -19.99
C GLU A 170 -1.63 -4.75 -19.78
N ASP A 171 -1.52 -5.18 -18.53
CA ASP A 171 -1.22 -6.56 -18.18
C ASP A 171 -2.46 -7.45 -18.13
N THR A 172 -2.26 -8.74 -18.44
CA THR A 172 -3.28 -9.76 -18.19
C THR A 172 -3.23 -10.18 -16.71
N LEU A 173 -4.36 -10.06 -16.02
CA LEU A 173 -4.48 -10.45 -14.62
C LEU A 173 -4.31 -11.98 -14.43
N GLU A 174 -3.22 -12.37 -13.78
CA GLU A 174 -2.99 -13.75 -13.34
C GLU A 174 -3.40 -13.93 -11.88
N ILE A 175 -4.16 -14.98 -11.58
CA ILE A 175 -4.57 -15.31 -10.21
C ILE A 175 -3.62 -16.35 -9.64
N THR A 176 -2.92 -15.98 -8.57
CA THR A 176 -2.07 -16.87 -7.78
C THR A 176 -2.95 -17.89 -7.05
N ARG A 177 -2.70 -19.19 -7.25
CA ARG A 177 -3.40 -20.29 -6.58
C ARG A 177 -2.69 -20.73 -5.31
#